data_AF-A0A2S5NP77-F1
#
_entry.id   AF-A0A2S5NP77-F1
#
_cell.length_a   1.000
_cell.length_b   1.000
_cell.length_c   1.000
_cell.angle_alpha   90.00
_cell.angle_beta   90.00
_cell.angle_gamma   90.00
#
_symmetry.space_group_name_H-M   'P 1'
#
loop_
_entity.id
_entity.type
_entity.pdbx_description
1 polymer ?
#
loop_
_entity_poly.entity_id
_entity_poly.type
_entity_poly.pdbx_seq_one_letter_code
_entity_poly.pdbx_strand_id
1 'polypeptide(L)'
;MQILIGMVAIIAVIMGLTTYFLVKQQKAKLNPAQRLYAQYLNQLKRAGLSQNNGETALDFATRAAKILPNQQTQIMDIAQRYNVITYSKLANPELLQALADCIKQLNIPKK
;
A
#
# COMPACT_ATOMS: atom_id res chain seq x y z
N MET A 1 -27.57 38.46 19.55
CA MET A 1 -26.74 37.37 20.14
C MET A 1 -27.15 35.98 19.66
N GLN A 2 -28.44 35.66 19.60
CA GLN A 2 -28.93 34.34 19.15
C GLN A 2 -28.53 33.96 17.70
N ILE A 3 -28.52 34.92 16.77
CA ILE A 3 -28.14 34.68 15.35
C ILE A 3 -26.66 34.30 15.22
N LEU A 4 -25.78 34.94 16.00
CA LEU A 4 -24.34 34.65 16.04
C LEU A 4 -24.07 33.23 16.55
N ILE A 5 -24.79 32.81 17.60
CA ILE A 5 -24.68 31.45 18.16
C ILE A 5 -25.14 30.41 17.12
N GLY A 6 -26.24 30.69 16.41
CA GLY A 6 -26.73 29.82 15.33
C GLY A 6 -25.73 29.67 14.18
N MET A 7 -25.10 30.76 13.74
CA MET A 7 -24.08 30.70 12.68
C MET A 7 -22.84 29.92 13.10
N VAL A 8 -22.35 30.13 14.33
CA VAL A 8 -21.18 29.40 14.85
C VAL A 8 -21.48 27.90 14.97
N ALA A 9 -22.69 27.54 15.41
CA ALA A 9 -23.11 26.14 15.49
C ALA A 9 -23.15 25.47 14.10
N ILE A 10 -23.67 26.16 13.08
CA ILE A 10 -23.72 25.64 11.71
C ILE A 10 -22.31 25.43 11.14
N ILE A 11 -21.40 26.39 11.35
CA ILE A 11 -20.01 26.29 10.90
C ILE A 11 -19.30 25.10 11.56
N ALA A 12 -19.48 24.92 12.88
CA ALA A 12 -18.91 23.80 13.61
C ALA A 12 -19.42 22.44 13.09
N VAL A 13 -20.70 22.34 12.75
CA VAL A 13 -21.29 21.13 12.16
C VAL A 13 -20.71 20.84 10.79
N ILE A 14 -20.55 21.86 9.93
CA ILE A 14 -19.94 21.70 8.60
C ILE A 14 -18.47 21.29 8.72
N MET A 15 -17.70 21.89 9.63
CA MET A 15 -16.30 21.49 9.90
C MET A 15 -16.20 20.06 10.45
N GLY A 16 -17.08 19.69 11.37
CA GLY A 16 -17.14 18.33 11.92
C GLY A 16 -17.45 17.30 10.84
N LEU A 17 -18.45 17.57 10.00
CA LEU A 17 -18.83 16.71 8.88
C LEU A 17 -17.71 16.58 7.85
N THR A 18 -17.10 17.68 7.42
CA THR A 18 -16.00 17.65 6.44
C THR A 18 -14.79 16.89 6.96
N THR A 19 -14.39 17.11 8.23
CA THR A 19 -13.30 16.38 8.87
C THR A 19 -13.64 14.89 9.01
N TYR A 20 -14.86 14.55 9.41
CA TYR A 20 -15.33 13.18 9.50
C TYR A 20 -15.31 12.48 8.14
N PHE A 21 -15.81 13.13 7.08
CA PHE A 21 -15.79 12.59 5.73
C PHE A 21 -14.36 12.44 5.19
N LEU A 22 -13.44 13.37 5.46
CA LEU A 22 -12.04 13.28 5.06
C LEU A 22 -11.34 12.09 5.73
N VAL A 23 -11.50 11.95 7.05
CA VAL A 23 -10.89 10.86 7.82
C VAL A 23 -11.52 9.52 7.46
N LYS A 24 -12.83 9.48 7.19
CA LYS A 24 -13.53 8.26 6.75
C LYS A 24 -13.12 7.85 5.33
N GLN A 25 -12.90 8.80 4.42
CA GLN A 25 -12.36 8.52 3.08
C GLN A 25 -10.92 7.99 3.16
N GLN A 26 -10.09 8.49 4.08
CA GLN A 26 -8.72 7.98 4.26
C GLN A 26 -8.68 6.58 4.90
N LYS A 27 -9.64 6.24 5.76
CA LYS A 27 -9.71 4.92 6.43
C LYS A 27 -10.39 3.84 5.59
N ALA A 28 -11.15 4.20 4.56
CA ALA A 28 -11.92 3.25 3.78
C ALA A 28 -11.07 2.62 2.67
N LYS A 29 -10.63 1.38 2.95
CA LYS A 29 -9.95 0.40 2.07
C LYS A 29 -8.43 0.55 2.06
N LEU A 30 -7.74 -0.46 2.59
CA LEU A 30 -6.43 -0.83 2.05
C LEU A 30 -6.54 -0.76 0.53
N ASN A 31 -5.76 0.13 -0.08
CA ASN A 31 -5.70 0.23 -1.54
C ASN A 31 -5.42 -1.19 -2.06
N PRO A 32 -6.13 -1.70 -3.07
CA PRO A 32 -5.89 -3.04 -3.63
C PRO A 32 -4.40 -3.36 -3.81
N ALA A 33 -3.59 -2.37 -4.18
CA ALA A 33 -2.12 -2.47 -4.25
C ALA A 33 -1.46 -2.84 -2.90
N GLN A 34 -1.86 -2.19 -1.80
CA GLN A 34 -1.33 -2.47 -0.46
C GLN A 34 -1.69 -3.88 0.02
N ARG A 35 -2.89 -4.37 -0.33
CA ARG A 35 -3.30 -5.74 -0.02
C ARG A 35 -2.44 -6.76 -0.76
N LEU A 36 -2.19 -6.54 -2.05
CA LEU A 36 -1.28 -7.35 -2.85
C LEU A 36 0.14 -7.30 -2.28
N TYR A 37 0.63 -6.11 -1.94
CA TYR A 37 1.94 -5.94 -1.33
C TYR A 37 2.06 -6.69 0.00
N ALA A 38 1.04 -6.66 0.86
CA ALA A 38 1.03 -7.45 2.09
C ALA A 38 1.09 -8.97 1.83
N GLN A 39 0.47 -9.47 0.75
CA GLN A 39 0.61 -10.87 0.34
C GLN A 39 2.06 -11.19 -0.06
N TYR A 40 2.69 -10.31 -0.85
CA TYR A 40 4.10 -10.42 -1.20
C TYR A 40 5.01 -10.45 0.04
N LEU A 41 4.82 -9.53 1.00
CA LEU A 41 5.56 -9.53 2.25
C LEU A 41 5.39 -10.83 3.04
N ASN A 42 4.16 -11.36 3.09
CA ASN A 42 3.88 -12.64 3.75
C ASN A 42 4.60 -13.80 3.08
N GLN A 43 4.74 -13.82 1.75
CA GLN A 43 5.51 -14.85 1.05
C GLN A 43 6.99 -14.80 1.42
N LEU A 44 7.59 -13.59 1.44
CA LEU A 44 8.98 -13.41 1.82
C LEU A 44 9.24 -13.70 3.30
N LYS A 45 8.25 -13.47 4.17
CA LYS A 45 8.30 -13.85 5.58
C LYS A 45 8.51 -15.36 5.77
N ARG A 46 8.03 -16.20 4.84
CA ARG A 46 8.26 -17.66 4.86
C ARG A 46 9.73 -18.03 4.65
N ALA A 47 10.51 -17.15 4.03
CA ALA A 47 11.96 -17.27 3.91
C ALA A 47 12.71 -16.56 5.06
N GLY A 48 12.00 -16.06 6.07
CA GLY A 48 12.57 -15.31 7.19
C GLY A 48 12.87 -13.83 6.87
N LEU A 49 12.33 -13.30 5.77
CA LEU A 49 12.54 -11.90 5.36
C LEU A 49 11.34 -11.05 5.79
N SER A 50 11.59 -10.02 6.58
CA SER A 50 10.58 -9.01 6.95
C SER A 50 11.08 -7.62 6.57
N GLN A 51 10.15 -6.74 6.19
CA GLN A 51 10.44 -5.34 5.92
C GLN A 51 10.62 -4.58 7.24
N ASN A 52 11.65 -3.74 7.31
CA ASN A 52 11.94 -2.93 8.50
C ASN A 52 11.04 -1.68 8.55
N ASN A 53 10.87 -1.12 9.75
CA ASN A 53 10.13 0.13 9.91
C ASN A 53 10.82 1.27 9.13
N GLY A 54 10.06 1.94 8.26
CA GLY A 54 10.57 3.03 7.42
C GLY A 54 11.37 2.58 6.19
N GLU A 55 11.57 1.28 5.98
CA GLU A 55 12.23 0.75 4.78
C GLU A 55 11.30 0.90 3.58
N THR A 56 11.80 1.42 2.45
CA THR A 56 10.98 1.53 1.24
C THR A 56 10.80 0.17 0.57
N ALA A 57 9.80 0.05 -0.30
CA ALA A 57 9.55 -1.21 -1.01
C ALA A 57 10.74 -1.65 -1.87
N LEU A 58 11.45 -0.69 -2.49
CA LEU A 58 12.64 -0.96 -3.31
C LEU A 58 13.85 -1.35 -2.47
N ASP A 59 14.07 -0.69 -1.32
CA ASP A 59 15.18 -1.03 -0.42
C ASP A 59 15.02 -2.45 0.13
N PHE A 60 13.79 -2.77 0.57
CA PHE A 60 13.45 -4.10 1.02
C PHE A 60 13.67 -5.15 -0.08
N ALA A 61 13.20 -4.88 -1.30
CA ALA A 61 13.37 -5.78 -2.43
C ALA A 61 14.84 -5.98 -2.80
N THR A 62 15.65 -4.92 -2.77
CA THR A 62 17.09 -4.99 -3.02
C THR A 62 17.77 -5.89 -1.99
N ARG A 63 17.41 -5.78 -0.72
CA ARG A 63 17.92 -6.65 0.35
C ARG A 63 17.44 -8.08 0.22
N ALA A 64 16.15 -8.29 -0.06
CA ALA A 64 15.57 -9.61 -0.27
C ALA A 64 16.19 -10.33 -1.47
N ALA A 65 16.44 -9.63 -2.57
CA ALA A 65 17.08 -10.14 -3.77
C ALA A 65 18.51 -10.63 -3.54
N LYS A 66 19.27 -9.98 -2.65
CA LYS A 66 20.61 -10.45 -2.25
C LYS A 66 20.57 -11.78 -1.51
N ILE A 67 19.49 -12.05 -0.78
CA ILE A 67 19.32 -13.27 0.03
C ILE A 67 18.68 -14.38 -0.81
N LEU A 68 17.83 -14.02 -1.78
CA LEU A 68 17.14 -14.92 -2.70
C LEU A 68 17.52 -14.61 -4.15
N PRO A 69 18.77 -14.90 -4.59
CA PRO A 69 19.27 -14.54 -5.91
C PRO A 69 18.47 -15.21 -7.04
N ASN A 70 17.94 -16.41 -6.81
CA ASN A 70 17.12 -17.13 -7.80
C ASN A 70 15.79 -16.41 -8.10
N GLN A 71 15.27 -15.63 -7.14
CA GLN A 71 14.02 -14.87 -7.29
C GLN A 71 14.27 -13.36 -7.44
N GLN A 72 15.54 -12.93 -7.55
CA GLN A 72 15.94 -11.52 -7.61
C GLN A 72 15.09 -10.73 -8.62
N THR A 73 15.00 -11.20 -9.85
CA THR A 73 14.26 -10.51 -10.91
C THR A 73 12.79 -10.34 -10.56
N GLN A 74 12.14 -11.39 -10.03
CA GLN A 74 10.73 -11.34 -9.64
C GLN A 74 10.49 -10.41 -8.45
N ILE A 75 11.35 -10.48 -7.43
CA ILE A 75 11.29 -9.63 -6.23
C ILE A 75 11.42 -8.15 -6.62
N MET A 76 12.37 -7.82 -7.49
CA MET A 76 12.59 -6.45 -7.95
C MET A 76 11.45 -5.95 -8.84
N ASP A 77 10.94 -6.76 -9.76
CA ASP A 77 9.83 -6.40 -10.66
C ASP A 77 8.54 -6.11 -9.87
N ILE A 78 8.21 -6.93 -8.86
CA ILE A 78 7.07 -6.70 -7.97
C ILE A 78 7.20 -5.36 -7.24
N ALA A 79 8.38 -5.07 -6.69
CA ALA A 79 8.60 -3.83 -5.95
C ALA A 79 8.55 -2.58 -6.84
N GLN A 80 9.09 -2.65 -8.06
CA GLN A 80 8.98 -1.57 -9.04
C GLN A 80 7.52 -1.31 -9.43
N ARG A 81 6.76 -2.36 -9.78
CA ARG A 81 5.33 -2.25 -10.11
C ARG A 81 4.52 -1.67 -8.96
N TYR A 82 4.77 -2.14 -7.74
CA TYR A 82 4.10 -1.59 -6.55
C TYR A 82 4.43 -0.10 -6.36
N ASN A 83 5.69 0.31 -6.53
CA ASN A 83 6.07 1.72 -6.44
C ASN A 83 5.37 2.56 -7.52
N VAL A 84 5.34 2.08 -8.77
CA VAL A 84 4.61 2.75 -9.86
C VAL A 84 3.16 2.95 -9.45
N ILE A 85 2.46 1.91 -9.00
CA ILE A 85 1.04 2.00 -8.59
C ILE A 85 0.86 2.94 -7.40
N THR A 86 1.77 2.92 -6.44
CA THR A 86 1.70 3.74 -5.22
C THR A 86 1.86 5.23 -5.52
N TYR A 87 2.73 5.59 -6.47
CA TYR A 87 2.96 6.98 -6.87
C TYR A 87 2.15 7.41 -8.11
N SER A 88 1.41 6.49 -8.73
CA SER A 88 0.49 6.81 -9.83
C SER A 88 -0.76 7.49 -9.30
N LYS A 89 -1.12 8.66 -9.85
CA LYS A 89 -2.38 9.34 -9.54
C LYS A 89 -3.62 8.61 -10.06
N LEU A 90 -3.45 7.63 -10.95
CA LEU A 90 -4.53 6.86 -11.57
C LEU A 90 -4.49 5.42 -11.07
N ALA A 91 -5.56 4.99 -10.41
CA ALA A 91 -5.77 3.59 -10.08
C ALA A 91 -6.12 2.81 -11.35
N ASN A 92 -5.10 2.32 -12.07
CA ASN A 92 -5.30 1.48 -13.25
C ASN A 92 -5.49 0.02 -12.82
N PRO A 93 -6.67 -0.59 -13.06
CA PRO A 93 -6.92 -1.99 -12.73
C PRO A 93 -6.00 -2.98 -13.46
N GLU A 94 -5.49 -2.64 -14.65
CA GLU A 94 -4.55 -3.50 -15.38
C GLU A 94 -3.20 -3.62 -14.66
N LEU A 95 -2.70 -2.52 -14.09
CA LEU A 95 -1.46 -2.53 -13.32
C LEU A 95 -1.60 -3.35 -12.03
N LEU A 96 -2.77 -3.27 -11.39
CA LEU A 96 -3.09 -4.08 -10.21
C LEU A 96 -3.16 -5.58 -10.57
N GLN A 97 -3.77 -5.92 -11.71
CA GLN A 97 -3.84 -7.29 -12.17
C GLN A 97 -2.44 -7.84 -12.51
N ALA A 98 -1.63 -7.07 -13.23
CA ALA A 98 -0.24 -7.44 -13.53
C ALA A 98 0.59 -7.64 -12.25
N LEU A 99 0.43 -6.78 -11.25
CA LEU A 99 1.08 -6.95 -9.94
C LEU A 99 0.62 -8.25 -9.26
N ALA A 100 -0.68 -8.53 -9.27
CA ALA A 100 -1.24 -9.74 -8.68
C ALA A 100 -0.68 -11.00 -9.35
N ASP A 101 -0.55 -10.99 -10.68
CA ASP A 101 -0.06 -12.15 -11.42
C ASP A 101 1.45 -12.37 -11.20
N CYS A 102 2.27 -11.31 -11.13
CA CYS A 102 3.67 -11.44 -10.71
C CYS A 102 3.80 -12.02 -9.29
N ILE A 103 2.96 -11.59 -8.35
CA ILE A 103 2.97 -12.09 -6.96
C ILE A 103 2.53 -13.56 -6.88
N LYS A 104 1.62 -14.01 -7.74
CA LYS A 104 1.22 -15.43 -7.82
C LYS A 104 2.32 -16.31 -8.41
N GLN A 105 3.08 -15.79 -9.38
CA GLN A 105 4.18 -16.51 -10.02
C GLN A 105 5.44 -16.54 -9.15
N LEU A 106 5.54 -15.65 -8.16
CA LEU A 106 6.62 -15.67 -7.19
C LEU A 106 6.52 -16.96 -6.37
N ASN A 107 7.54 -17.81 -6.49
CA ASN A 107 7.66 -19.02 -5.69
C ASN A 107 8.85 -18.88 -4.74
N ILE A 108 8.56 -18.59 -3.47
CA ILE A 108 9.56 -18.48 -2.41
C ILE A 108 9.77 -19.84 -1.76
N PRO A 109 10.99 -20.42 -1.81
CA PRO A 109 11.29 -21.64 -1.08
C PRO A 109 11.13 -21.39 0.42
N LYS A 110 10.49 -22.32 1.11
CA LYS A 110 10.39 -22.27 2.57
C LYS A 110 11.79 -22.51 3.15
N LYS A 111 12.14 -21.73 4.16
CA LYS A 111 13.36 -21.95 4.95
C LYS A 111 13.12 -23.03 5.99
#